data_AF-A0A7W8V7Y2-F1
#
_entry.id   AF-A0A7W8V7Y2-F1
#
_cell.length_a   1.000
_cell.length_b   1.000
_cell.length_c   1.000
_cell.angle_alpha   90.00
_cell.angle_beta   90.00
_cell.angle_gamma   90.00
#
_symmetry.space_group_name_H-M   'P 1'
#
loop_
_entity.id
_entity.type
_entity.pdbx_description
1 polymer ?
#
loop_
_entity_poly.entity_id
_entity_poly.type
_entity_poly.pdbx_seq_one_letter_code
_entity_poly.pdbx_strand_id
1 'polypeptide(L)'
;MTAEDGSRLDAHFSVEQNDIILASRGGAKGQRSQVNADYTRALLLLISRLARAAIPISGAWVDSKTVQSLPLSARSILSQNEGSLPPEQICSLLSSRMKDVRSDPDSTAKGGNSTKRIRIATGFGGSSEELATQLGGVAAEGDFRSMERLPADVLRRATPEFIWRAVQQYVQGNVPDDPFGPSTDYDLIADDGQRLRPKAVFGLALSMALGGEPIGPRHFTAGGLCFTLLQEAGYQIVPKGEAYESPDTESYIDREWREGGAKLKSHLKRERALGLAKAKKAQYRRTHGRLTCERCGLDPVAHYKAEEAEACIEVHHFVTHVSDMAEGHKTTLDDLQCLCANCHRLVHRILSVQKKKE
;
A
#
# COMPACT_ATOMS: atom_id res chain seq x y z
N MET A 1 26.46 1.10 11.07
CA MET A 1 27.41 2.13 11.56
C MET A 1 28.78 1.47 11.81
N THR A 2 29.89 2.20 11.70
CA THR A 2 31.22 1.68 12.08
C THR A 2 31.61 2.14 13.48
N ALA A 3 32.21 1.26 14.28
CA ALA A 3 32.82 1.56 15.56
C ALA A 3 34.21 2.21 15.39
N GLU A 4 34.83 2.64 16.49
CA GLU A 4 36.14 3.33 16.46
C GLU A 4 37.30 2.41 16.03
N ASP A 5 37.16 1.10 16.23
CA ASP A 5 38.08 0.05 15.78
C ASP A 5 37.86 -0.35 14.31
N GLY A 6 36.96 0.34 13.59
CA GLY A 6 36.58 0.03 12.21
C GLY A 6 35.59 -1.13 12.05
N SER A 7 35.20 -1.83 13.13
CA SER A 7 34.21 -2.90 13.06
C SER A 7 32.81 -2.36 12.73
N ARG A 8 32.00 -3.15 12.02
CA ARG A 8 30.60 -2.81 11.75
C ARG A 8 29.72 -3.20 12.93
N LEU A 9 28.87 -2.28 13.37
CA LEU A 9 27.81 -2.52 14.34
C LEU A 9 26.52 -2.92 13.62
N ASP A 10 25.85 -3.96 14.11
CA ASP A 10 24.47 -4.31 13.75
C ASP A 10 23.51 -3.30 14.39
N ALA A 11 23.45 -2.11 13.80
CA ALA A 11 22.51 -1.06 14.14
C ALA A 11 22.36 -0.09 12.96
N HIS A 12 21.10 0.21 12.62
CA HIS A 12 20.73 1.15 11.57
C HIS A 12 20.28 2.49 12.16
N PHE A 13 20.80 3.57 11.58
CA PHE A 13 20.28 4.91 11.79
C PHE A 13 20.10 5.61 10.43
N SER A 14 19.24 6.61 10.38
CA SER A 14 19.09 7.54 9.26
C SER A 14 19.18 8.97 9.77
N VAL A 15 19.39 9.90 8.84
CA VAL A 15 19.35 11.34 9.10
C VAL A 15 18.22 11.92 8.26
N GLU A 16 17.24 12.54 8.91
CA GLU A 16 16.16 13.28 8.27
C GLU A 16 16.34 14.75 8.59
N GLN A 17 16.63 15.59 7.59
CA GLN A 17 17.05 16.99 7.82
C GLN A 17 18.27 17.04 8.74
N ASN A 18 18.09 17.50 9.98
CA ASN A 18 19.13 17.59 11.02
C ASN A 18 18.85 16.63 12.19
N ASP A 19 17.87 15.74 12.05
CA ASP A 19 17.47 14.82 13.10
C ASP A 19 18.03 13.42 12.82
N ILE A 20 18.52 12.78 13.87
CA ILE A 20 19.01 11.40 13.80
C ILE A 20 17.89 10.47 14.21
N ILE A 21 17.65 9.45 13.40
CA ILE A 21 16.67 8.41 13.70
C ILE A 21 17.40 7.11 13.90
N LEU A 22 17.35 6.58 15.13
CA LEU A 22 17.91 5.28 15.46
C LEU A 22 16.80 4.22 15.42
N ALA A 23 16.98 3.18 14.60
CA ALA A 23 16.01 2.10 14.45
C ALA A 23 15.90 1.24 15.70
N SER A 24 14.70 0.74 16.02
CA SER A 24 14.50 -0.14 17.19
C SER A 24 15.23 -1.47 17.06
N ARG A 25 15.67 -2.02 18.19
CA ARG A 25 16.07 -3.43 18.27
C ARG A 25 14.84 -4.34 18.28
N GLY A 26 14.93 -5.45 17.54
CA GLY A 26 13.85 -6.42 17.41
C GLY A 26 14.38 -7.86 17.35
N GLY A 27 13.47 -8.81 17.56
CA GLY A 27 13.77 -10.25 17.57
C GLY A 27 14.48 -10.74 18.84
N ALA A 28 14.30 -12.03 19.14
CA ALA A 28 15.02 -12.67 20.24
C ALA A 28 16.49 -12.90 19.84
N LYS A 29 17.39 -12.84 20.83
CA LYS A 29 18.83 -13.01 20.62
C LYS A 29 19.12 -14.36 19.93
N GLY A 30 19.86 -14.34 18.83
CA GLY A 30 20.23 -15.54 18.07
C GLY A 30 19.16 -16.08 17.13
N GLN A 31 17.99 -15.42 17.01
CA GLN A 31 16.96 -15.80 16.05
C GLN A 31 17.17 -15.11 14.70
N ARG A 32 16.67 -15.74 13.63
CA ARG A 32 16.69 -15.15 12.27
C ARG A 32 15.97 -13.79 12.17
N SER A 33 15.05 -13.52 13.09
CA SER A 33 14.31 -12.25 13.19
C SER A 33 15.05 -11.17 13.99
N GLN A 34 16.25 -11.45 14.51
CA GLN A 34 17.06 -10.48 15.24
C GLN A 34 17.50 -9.34 14.31
N VAL A 35 17.27 -8.10 14.74
CA VAL A 35 17.67 -6.89 14.03
C VAL A 35 18.18 -5.83 15.01
N ASN A 36 19.20 -5.08 14.59
CA ASN A 36 19.82 -4.02 15.38
C ASN A 36 20.33 -4.54 16.74
N ALA A 37 21.04 -5.67 16.76
CA ALA A 37 21.54 -6.29 17.98
C ALA A 37 22.42 -5.36 18.83
N ASP A 38 23.15 -4.46 18.19
CA ASP A 38 24.10 -3.53 18.81
C ASP A 38 23.49 -2.17 19.19
N TYR A 39 22.16 -2.07 19.27
CA TYR A 39 21.44 -0.83 19.54
C TYR A 39 22.05 0.04 20.65
N THR A 40 22.33 -0.52 21.84
CA THR A 40 22.85 0.25 22.97
C THR A 40 24.26 0.78 22.70
N ARG A 41 25.11 -0.03 22.08
CA ARG A 41 26.47 0.37 21.69
C ARG A 41 26.42 1.45 20.61
N ALA A 42 25.47 1.33 19.69
CA ALA A 42 25.25 2.31 18.64
C ALA A 42 24.72 3.65 19.19
N LEU A 43 23.76 3.61 20.12
CA LEU A 43 23.25 4.82 20.77
C LEU A 43 24.38 5.58 21.47
N LEU A 44 25.18 4.88 22.29
CA LEU A 44 26.32 5.51 22.96
C LEU A 44 27.30 6.11 21.96
N LEU A 45 27.64 5.39 20.89
CA LEU A 45 28.55 5.88 19.87
C LEU A 45 28.03 7.14 19.16
N LEU A 46 26.74 7.18 18.83
CA LEU A 46 26.12 8.36 18.19
C LEU A 46 26.19 9.58 19.12
N ILE A 47 25.81 9.43 20.39
CA ILE A 47 25.85 10.55 21.35
C ILE A 47 27.29 11.01 21.59
N SER A 48 28.25 10.08 21.73
CA SER A 48 29.66 10.42 21.90
C SER A 48 30.24 11.15 20.68
N ARG A 49 29.80 10.80 19.47
CA ARG A 49 30.21 11.49 18.24
C ARG A 49 29.62 12.89 18.15
N LEU A 50 28.34 13.07 18.50
CA LEU A 50 27.73 14.39 18.60
C LEU A 50 28.47 15.30 19.59
N ALA A 51 28.79 14.77 20.77
CA ALA A 51 29.53 15.50 21.79
C ALA A 51 30.93 15.90 21.30
N ARG A 52 31.67 14.97 20.67
CA ARG A 52 33.00 15.24 20.10
C ARG A 52 32.98 16.26 18.97
N ALA A 53 31.92 16.23 18.16
CA ALA A 53 31.70 17.17 17.06
C ALA A 53 31.13 18.52 17.52
N ALA A 54 30.90 18.70 18.82
CA ALA A 54 30.23 19.87 19.40
C ALA A 54 28.86 20.18 18.75
N ILE A 55 28.14 19.14 18.33
CA ILE A 55 26.80 19.27 17.75
C ILE A 55 25.78 19.21 18.88
N PRO A 56 25.00 20.27 19.13
CA PRO A 56 24.07 20.31 20.26
C PRO A 56 22.86 19.40 20.00
N ILE A 57 22.38 18.73 21.06
CA ILE A 57 21.14 17.96 21.05
C ILE A 57 20.02 18.85 21.59
N SER A 58 19.02 19.11 20.76
CA SER A 58 17.88 19.98 21.09
C SER A 58 16.75 19.22 21.81
N GLY A 59 16.74 17.89 21.70
CA GLY A 59 15.79 17.02 22.38
C GLY A 59 15.74 15.62 21.75
N ALA A 60 15.01 14.71 22.37
CA ALA A 60 14.77 13.38 21.81
C ALA A 60 13.37 12.85 22.15
N TRP A 61 12.80 12.06 21.23
CA TRP A 61 11.46 11.50 21.32
C TRP A 61 11.44 10.04 20.89
N VAL A 62 10.51 9.26 21.46
CA VAL A 62 10.15 7.96 20.89
C VAL A 62 9.38 8.16 19.60
N ASP A 63 9.83 7.49 18.55
CA ASP A 63 9.35 7.63 17.17
C ASP A 63 8.93 6.26 16.59
N SER A 64 8.34 5.41 17.43
CA SER A 64 7.73 4.14 17.01
C SER A 64 6.34 4.38 16.43
N LYS A 65 5.95 3.63 15.39
CA LYS A 65 4.65 3.75 14.71
C LYS A 65 3.45 3.78 15.66
N THR A 66 3.51 3.01 16.74
CA THR A 66 2.43 2.89 17.73
C THR A 66 2.21 4.14 18.58
N VAL A 67 3.17 5.07 18.61
CA VAL A 67 3.10 6.31 19.41
C VAL A 67 3.15 7.56 18.54
N GLN A 68 3.32 7.45 17.23
CA GLN A 68 3.47 8.58 16.32
C GLN A 68 2.22 9.49 16.26
N SER A 69 1.04 8.97 16.59
CA SER A 69 -0.20 9.75 16.72
C SER A 69 -0.27 10.58 18.01
N LEU A 70 0.57 10.30 19.01
CA LEU A 70 0.57 11.00 20.28
C LEU A 70 1.27 12.38 20.17
N PRO A 71 0.89 13.35 21.02
CA PRO A 71 1.55 14.65 21.10
C PRO A 71 3.05 14.54 21.40
N LEU A 72 3.87 15.48 20.91
CA LEU A 72 5.31 15.49 21.15
C LEU A 72 5.68 15.47 22.65
N SER A 73 4.91 16.16 23.49
CA SER A 73 5.12 16.17 24.94
C SER A 73 5.00 14.77 25.56
N ALA A 74 4.07 13.95 25.09
CA ALA A 74 3.85 12.58 25.58
C ALA A 74 4.92 11.58 25.13
N ARG A 75 5.76 11.95 24.15
CA ARG A 75 6.80 11.09 23.59
C ARG A 75 8.21 11.56 23.93
N SER A 76 8.33 12.70 24.60
CA SER A 76 9.61 13.33 24.95
C SER A 76 10.38 12.46 25.95
N ILE A 77 11.65 12.18 25.64
CA ILE A 77 12.53 11.38 26.48
C ILE A 77 13.84 12.10 26.82
N LEU A 78 14.13 13.23 26.17
CA LEU A 78 15.26 14.10 26.49
C LEU A 78 14.90 15.55 26.17
N SER A 79 15.16 16.45 27.12
CA SER A 79 15.01 17.89 26.92
C SER A 79 16.30 18.54 26.40
N GLN A 80 16.20 19.77 25.90
CA GLN A 80 17.35 20.55 25.43
C GLN A 80 18.44 20.72 26.51
N ASN A 81 18.04 21.00 27.75
CA ASN A 81 18.99 21.19 28.86
C ASN A 81 19.77 19.90 29.18
N GLU A 82 19.13 18.74 28.98
CA GLU A 82 19.76 17.44 29.20
C GLU A 82 20.63 16.99 28.02
N GLY A 83 20.48 17.63 26.86
CA GLY A 83 21.27 17.38 25.65
C GLY A 83 22.76 17.73 25.78
N SER A 84 23.14 18.46 26.84
CA SER A 84 24.54 18.82 27.15
C SER A 84 25.19 17.93 28.21
N LEU A 85 24.47 16.92 28.73
CA LEU A 85 25.03 15.98 29.71
C LEU A 85 26.08 15.05 29.08
N PRO A 86 26.93 14.40 29.89
CA PRO A 86 27.86 13.38 29.39
C PRO A 86 27.13 12.26 28.63
N PRO A 87 27.73 11.70 27.56
CA PRO A 87 27.07 10.71 26.70
C PRO A 87 26.46 9.53 27.45
N GLU A 88 27.12 9.02 28.48
CA GLU A 88 26.67 7.89 29.29
C GLU A 88 25.40 8.25 30.08
N GLN A 89 25.32 9.48 30.58
CA GLN A 89 24.15 9.97 31.31
C GLN A 89 22.97 10.17 30.36
N ILE A 90 23.20 10.76 29.18
CA ILE A 90 22.18 10.88 28.13
C ILE A 90 21.63 9.49 27.78
N CYS A 91 22.51 8.52 27.52
CA CYS A 91 22.10 7.15 27.17
C CYS A 91 21.29 6.48 28.29
N SER A 92 21.65 6.71 29.55
CA SER A 92 20.91 6.23 30.72
C SER A 92 19.50 6.83 30.79
N LEU A 93 19.38 8.15 30.64
CA LEU A 93 18.09 8.85 30.61
C LEU A 93 17.19 8.33 29.48
N LEU A 94 17.73 8.26 28.26
CA LEU A 94 17.01 7.74 27.10
C LEU A 94 16.54 6.29 27.34
N SER A 95 17.41 5.42 27.84
CA SER A 95 17.11 4.01 28.11
C SER A 95 16.03 3.82 29.18
N SER A 96 16.03 4.66 30.21
CA SER A 96 15.00 4.63 31.25
C SER A 96 13.67 5.12 30.70
N ARG A 97 13.64 6.34 30.16
CA ARG A 97 12.40 7.03 29.74
C ARG A 97 11.74 6.40 28.53
N MET A 98 12.50 5.76 27.65
CA MET A 98 11.93 4.95 26.56
C MET A 98 10.96 3.89 27.09
N LYS A 99 11.20 3.30 28.26
CA LYS A 99 10.31 2.27 28.83
C LYS A 99 8.94 2.84 29.21
N ASP A 100 8.90 4.12 29.56
CA ASP A 100 7.72 4.79 30.09
C ASP A 100 6.78 5.28 28.98
N VAL A 101 7.30 5.58 27.78
CA VAL A 101 6.48 6.01 26.64
C VAL A 101 5.64 4.86 26.07
N ARG A 102 4.31 4.98 26.11
CA ARG A 102 3.34 3.96 25.68
C ARG A 102 2.36 4.51 24.66
N SER A 103 1.73 3.62 23.89
CA SER A 103 0.64 3.98 22.99
C SER A 103 -0.64 4.36 23.73
N ASP A 104 -0.85 3.77 24.91
CA ASP A 104 -1.90 4.13 25.86
C ASP A 104 -1.26 4.89 27.04
N PRO A 105 -1.50 6.21 27.16
CA PRO A 105 -0.94 7.04 28.23
C PRO A 105 -1.43 6.65 29.63
N ASP A 106 -2.63 6.05 29.74
CA ASP A 106 -3.26 5.71 31.02
C ASP A 106 -2.88 4.29 31.50
N SER A 107 -2.04 3.59 30.75
CA SER A 107 -1.61 2.23 31.04
C SER A 107 -0.77 2.14 32.32
N THR A 108 -1.25 1.37 33.29
CA THR A 108 -0.57 1.10 34.58
C THR A 108 0.37 -0.11 34.54
N ALA A 109 0.53 -0.76 33.39
CA ALA A 109 1.32 -1.97 33.27
C ALA A 109 2.81 -1.71 33.59
N LYS A 110 3.46 -2.59 34.37
CA LYS A 110 4.88 -2.44 34.73
C LYS A 110 5.80 -2.96 33.63
N GLY A 111 6.91 -2.26 33.40
CA GLY A 111 7.96 -2.64 32.43
C GLY A 111 7.74 -2.10 31.02
N GLY A 112 8.81 -2.02 30.23
CA GLY A 112 8.78 -1.45 28.88
C GLY A 112 10.10 -1.68 28.14
N ASN A 113 10.08 -1.48 26.81
CA ASN A 113 11.25 -1.66 25.96
C ASN A 113 12.14 -0.41 25.97
N SER A 114 13.44 -0.56 26.27
CA SER A 114 14.45 0.51 26.26
C SER A 114 15.25 0.61 24.97
N THR A 115 14.87 -0.13 23.92
CA THR A 115 15.54 -0.12 22.61
C THR A 115 14.52 0.14 21.51
N LYS A 116 13.71 1.20 21.69
CA LYS A 116 12.67 1.64 20.75
C LYS A 116 13.26 2.47 19.62
N ARG A 117 12.46 2.73 18.58
CA ARG A 117 12.85 3.69 17.53
C ARG A 117 12.77 5.08 18.16
N ILE A 118 13.84 5.85 18.04
CA ILE A 118 13.92 7.20 18.61
C ILE A 118 14.37 8.21 17.55
N ARG A 119 13.91 9.45 17.71
CA ARG A 119 14.38 10.62 16.97
C ARG A 119 15.12 11.53 17.92
N ILE A 120 16.32 11.95 17.54
CA ILE A 120 17.18 12.86 18.29
C ILE A 120 17.33 14.12 17.43
N ALA A 121 16.76 15.23 17.89
CA ALA A 121 16.91 16.49 17.20
C ALA A 121 18.27 17.11 17.51
N THR A 122 18.94 17.60 16.48
CA THR A 122 20.25 18.25 16.62
C THR A 122 20.18 19.69 16.10
N GLY A 123 21.04 20.55 16.66
CA GLY A 123 21.26 21.90 16.12
C GLY A 123 22.31 21.93 15.00
N PHE A 124 22.45 20.85 14.23
CA PHE A 124 23.38 20.81 13.11
C PHE A 124 22.92 21.79 12.00
N GLY A 125 23.86 22.56 11.45
CA GLY A 125 23.57 23.60 10.45
C GLY A 125 23.85 23.21 8.99
N GLY A 126 24.34 22.00 8.73
CA GLY A 126 24.71 21.50 7.40
C GLY A 126 23.67 20.57 6.78
N SER A 127 24.07 19.79 5.77
CA SER A 127 23.22 18.81 5.09
C SER A 127 23.12 17.47 5.85
N SER A 128 22.09 16.68 5.53
CA SER A 128 21.91 15.34 6.12
C SER A 128 23.09 14.39 5.82
N GLU A 129 23.71 14.54 4.65
CA GLU A 129 24.87 13.73 4.23
C GLU A 129 26.13 14.07 5.02
N GLU A 130 26.37 15.36 5.28
CA GLU A 130 27.46 15.85 6.12
C GLU A 130 27.30 15.32 7.54
N LEU A 131 26.10 15.43 8.12
CA LEU A 131 25.80 14.92 9.46
C LEU A 131 26.01 13.40 9.52
N ALA A 132 25.48 12.65 8.56
CA ALA A 132 25.66 11.20 8.52
C ALA A 132 27.14 10.80 8.44
N THR A 133 27.93 11.50 7.62
CA THR A 133 29.37 11.26 7.47
C THR A 133 30.12 11.56 8.76
N GLN A 134 29.83 12.70 9.39
CA GLN A 134 30.44 13.12 10.66
C GLN A 134 30.12 12.15 11.81
N LEU A 135 28.95 11.51 11.76
CA LEU A 135 28.53 10.47 12.70
C LEU A 135 29.08 9.08 12.37
N GLY A 136 29.98 8.94 11.39
CA GLY A 136 30.53 7.64 10.97
C GLY A 136 29.47 6.71 10.37
N GLY A 137 28.50 7.31 9.69
CA GLY A 137 27.60 6.61 8.78
C GLY A 137 28.41 6.11 7.58
N VAL A 138 28.37 4.79 7.36
CA VAL A 138 28.83 4.21 6.10
C VAL A 138 27.57 3.96 5.31
N ALA A 139 27.50 4.45 4.06
CA ALA A 139 26.44 4.10 3.14
C ALA A 139 26.36 2.57 3.10
N ALA A 140 25.28 2.01 3.64
CA ALA A 140 25.07 0.59 3.57
C ALA A 140 24.82 0.25 2.09
N GLU A 141 25.64 -0.60 1.47
CA GLU A 141 25.25 -1.29 0.24
C GLU A 141 24.15 -2.35 0.51
N GLY A 142 23.19 -2.01 1.38
CA GLY A 142 22.17 -2.92 1.94
C GLY A 142 20.82 -2.22 2.06
N ASP A 143 19.88 -2.70 1.26
CA ASP A 143 18.41 -2.51 1.29
C ASP A 143 17.85 -1.29 2.05
N PHE A 144 18.04 -0.09 1.50
CA PHE A 144 17.34 1.16 1.89
C PHE A 144 15.83 1.16 1.60
N ARG A 145 15.22 0.01 1.28
CA ARG A 145 13.79 -0.17 0.95
C ARG A 145 12.82 0.29 2.03
N SER A 146 13.27 0.82 3.18
CA SER A 146 12.41 1.39 4.21
C SER A 146 12.29 2.91 4.13
N MET A 147 13.34 3.62 3.65
CA MET A 147 13.32 5.08 3.49
C MET A 147 12.65 5.50 2.18
N GLU A 148 12.79 4.71 1.12
CA GLU A 148 12.09 4.92 -0.15
C GLU A 148 10.64 4.39 -0.13
N ARG A 149 10.14 3.89 1.01
CA ARG A 149 8.75 3.41 1.04
C ARG A 149 7.80 4.56 0.91
N LEU A 150 6.93 4.43 -0.08
CA LEU A 150 5.82 5.35 -0.23
C LEU A 150 4.83 5.15 0.93
N PRO A 151 4.28 6.25 1.45
CA PRO A 151 3.33 6.20 2.55
C PRO A 151 2.00 5.57 2.09
N ALA A 152 1.20 5.08 3.03
CA ALA A 152 0.03 4.28 2.72
C ALA A 152 -1.04 5.02 1.91
N ASP A 153 -1.19 6.33 2.12
CA ASP A 153 -2.06 7.22 1.37
C ASP A 153 -1.65 7.30 -0.11
N VAL A 154 -0.34 7.36 -0.39
CA VAL A 154 0.18 7.30 -1.76
C VAL A 154 -0.11 5.94 -2.39
N LEU A 155 0.11 4.84 -1.67
CA LEU A 155 -0.20 3.49 -2.17
C LEU A 155 -1.70 3.32 -2.51
N ARG A 156 -2.60 3.93 -1.72
CA ARG A 156 -4.05 3.91 -1.98
C ARG A 156 -4.47 4.65 -3.25
N ARG A 157 -3.57 5.43 -3.87
CA ARG A 157 -3.84 6.02 -5.19
C ARG A 157 -3.92 4.98 -6.31
N ALA A 158 -3.39 3.78 -6.12
CA ALA A 158 -3.61 2.64 -7.01
C ALA A 158 -5.06 2.14 -6.89
N THR A 159 -6.01 2.93 -7.41
CA THR A 159 -7.44 2.62 -7.39
C THR A 159 -7.77 1.42 -8.29
N PRO A 160 -8.98 0.84 -8.18
CA PRO A 160 -9.40 -0.26 -9.05
C PRO A 160 -9.27 0.04 -10.56
N GLU A 161 -9.41 1.30 -10.98
CA GLU A 161 -9.18 1.72 -12.37
C GLU A 161 -7.75 1.39 -12.83
N PHE A 162 -6.75 1.85 -12.08
CA PHE A 162 -5.35 1.67 -12.43
C PHE A 162 -4.90 0.22 -12.28
N ILE A 163 -5.41 -0.49 -11.27
CA ILE A 163 -5.15 -1.91 -11.09
C ILE A 163 -5.67 -2.71 -12.29
N TRP A 164 -6.90 -2.46 -12.72
CA TRP A 164 -7.46 -3.15 -13.89
C TRP A 164 -6.64 -2.86 -15.15
N ARG A 165 -6.26 -1.60 -15.40
CA ARG A 165 -5.39 -1.23 -16.54
C ARG A 165 -4.05 -1.97 -16.49
N ALA A 166 -3.43 -2.08 -15.31
CA ALA A 166 -2.17 -2.79 -15.15
C ALA A 166 -2.32 -4.28 -15.45
N VAL A 167 -3.39 -4.92 -14.95
CA VAL A 167 -3.72 -6.31 -15.27
C VAL A 167 -3.86 -6.49 -16.78
N GLN A 168 -4.59 -5.61 -17.47
CA GLN A 168 -4.73 -5.69 -18.93
C GLN A 168 -3.40 -5.58 -19.67
N GLN A 169 -2.49 -4.70 -19.25
CA GLN A 169 -1.16 -4.61 -19.87
C GLN A 169 -0.34 -5.88 -19.69
N TYR A 170 -0.36 -6.47 -18.49
CA TYR A 170 0.32 -7.75 -18.23
C TYR A 170 -0.28 -8.91 -19.01
N VAL A 171 -1.61 -9.02 -19.08
CA VAL A 171 -2.30 -10.05 -19.87
C VAL A 171 -1.93 -9.96 -21.34
N GLN A 172 -1.81 -8.74 -21.86
CA GLN A 172 -1.48 -8.49 -23.27
C GLN A 172 0.02 -8.59 -23.56
N GLY A 173 0.89 -8.79 -22.56
CA GLY A 173 2.35 -8.79 -22.72
C GLY A 173 2.95 -7.41 -23.05
N ASN A 174 2.21 -6.32 -22.78
CA ASN A 174 2.57 -4.95 -23.15
C ASN A 174 3.23 -4.20 -21.97
N VAL A 175 4.20 -4.82 -21.30
CA VAL A 175 4.90 -4.20 -20.16
C VAL A 175 6.39 -4.04 -20.48
N PRO A 176 6.83 -2.86 -20.95
CA PRO A 176 8.24 -2.57 -21.14
C PRO A 176 8.93 -2.35 -19.78
N ASP A 177 10.19 -2.79 -19.67
CA ASP A 177 11.10 -2.49 -18.55
C ASP A 177 10.56 -2.75 -17.14
N ASP A 178 9.99 -3.94 -16.91
CA ASP A 178 9.47 -4.36 -15.60
C ASP A 178 10.59 -4.50 -14.54
N PRO A 179 10.67 -3.60 -13.54
CA PRO A 179 11.73 -3.64 -12.52
C PRO A 179 11.47 -4.69 -11.43
N PHE A 180 10.34 -5.41 -11.48
CA PHE A 180 9.94 -6.39 -10.49
C PHE A 180 10.36 -7.80 -10.89
N GLY A 181 11.01 -8.51 -9.97
CA GLY A 181 11.34 -9.93 -10.12
C GLY A 181 10.11 -10.86 -10.16
N PRO A 182 10.32 -12.18 -10.25
CA PRO A 182 9.23 -13.16 -10.24
C PRO A 182 8.43 -13.15 -8.92
N SER A 183 7.17 -13.61 -8.94
CA SER A 183 6.41 -13.89 -7.73
C SER A 183 7.05 -15.05 -6.97
N THR A 184 7.21 -14.89 -5.66
CA THR A 184 7.77 -15.91 -4.77
C THR A 184 6.67 -16.85 -4.27
N ASP A 185 5.67 -16.31 -3.56
CA ASP A 185 4.75 -17.10 -2.74
C ASP A 185 3.30 -17.07 -3.25
N TYR A 186 2.91 -15.99 -3.94
CA TYR A 186 1.54 -15.75 -4.36
C TYR A 186 1.44 -15.22 -5.79
N ASP A 187 0.39 -15.64 -6.48
CA ASP A 187 -0.01 -15.13 -7.79
C ASP A 187 -1.34 -14.40 -7.72
N LEU A 188 -1.51 -13.39 -8.58
CA LEU A 188 -2.77 -12.73 -8.83
C LEU A 188 -3.46 -13.45 -9.99
N ILE A 189 -4.75 -13.74 -9.86
CA ILE A 189 -5.53 -14.36 -10.93
C ILE A 189 -6.25 -13.29 -11.72
N ALA A 190 -5.92 -13.15 -13.00
CA ALA A 190 -6.61 -12.29 -13.95
C ALA A 190 -7.97 -12.89 -14.35
N ASP A 191 -8.83 -12.08 -14.98
CA ASP A 191 -10.20 -12.47 -15.34
C ASP A 191 -10.23 -13.64 -16.36
N ASP A 192 -9.19 -13.76 -17.19
CA ASP A 192 -8.97 -14.86 -18.14
C ASP A 192 -8.37 -16.13 -17.49
N GLY A 193 -8.06 -16.07 -16.19
CA GLY A 193 -7.43 -17.15 -15.43
C GLY A 193 -5.90 -17.14 -15.46
N GLN A 194 -5.27 -16.19 -16.17
CA GLN A 194 -3.82 -16.08 -16.20
C GLN A 194 -3.27 -15.71 -14.81
N ARG A 195 -2.14 -16.33 -14.45
CA ARG A 195 -1.40 -16.02 -13.21
C ARG A 195 -0.43 -14.87 -13.46
N LEU A 196 -0.63 -13.79 -12.73
CA LEU A 196 0.18 -12.59 -12.77
C LEU A 196 0.96 -12.38 -11.47
N ARG A 197 2.01 -11.56 -11.54
CA ARG A 197 2.85 -11.22 -10.38
C ARG A 197 2.20 -10.08 -9.59
N PRO A 198 1.67 -10.30 -8.37
CA PRO A 198 0.87 -9.27 -7.66
C PRO A 198 1.64 -7.96 -7.44
N LYS A 199 2.93 -8.07 -7.07
CA LYS A 199 3.78 -6.91 -6.81
C LYS A 199 4.04 -6.08 -8.07
N ALA A 200 4.21 -6.75 -9.20
CA ALA A 200 4.50 -6.10 -10.47
C ALA A 200 3.24 -5.38 -11.01
N VAL A 201 2.08 -6.06 -10.96
CA VAL A 201 0.76 -5.48 -11.28
C VAL A 201 0.51 -4.22 -10.44
N PHE A 202 0.71 -4.30 -9.12
CA PHE A 202 0.50 -3.17 -8.23
C PHE A 202 1.47 -2.02 -8.51
N GLY A 203 2.73 -2.31 -8.79
CA GLY A 203 3.74 -1.30 -9.11
C GLY A 203 3.40 -0.50 -10.37
N LEU A 204 3.01 -1.20 -11.43
CA LEU A 204 2.56 -0.59 -12.69
C LEU A 204 1.28 0.25 -12.48
N ALA A 205 0.32 -0.28 -11.71
CA ALA A 205 -0.89 0.46 -11.36
C ALA A 205 -0.57 1.77 -10.61
N LEU A 206 0.33 1.70 -9.62
CA LEU A 206 0.74 2.86 -8.85
C LEU A 206 1.52 3.87 -9.71
N SER A 207 2.38 3.41 -10.61
CA SER A 207 3.08 4.28 -11.57
C SER A 207 2.08 5.09 -12.41
N MET A 208 1.07 4.43 -13.00
CA MET A 208 0.02 5.13 -13.75
C MET A 208 -0.77 6.12 -12.87
N ALA A 209 -1.10 5.72 -11.64
CA ALA A 209 -1.82 6.57 -10.70
C ALA A 209 -1.05 7.84 -10.28
N LEU A 210 0.27 7.80 -10.37
CA LEU A 210 1.19 8.88 -10.06
C LEU A 210 1.67 9.63 -11.31
N GLY A 211 1.03 9.42 -12.47
CA GLY A 211 1.36 10.16 -13.70
C GLY A 211 2.54 9.58 -14.48
N GLY A 212 2.88 8.31 -14.26
CA GLY A 212 3.97 7.62 -14.95
C GLY A 212 5.30 7.61 -14.20
N GLU A 213 5.33 8.08 -12.95
CA GLU A 213 6.53 8.02 -12.12
C GLU A 213 7.05 6.58 -11.97
N PRO A 214 8.38 6.35 -12.02
CA PRO A 214 8.93 5.00 -12.00
C PRO A 214 8.76 4.38 -10.61
N ILE A 215 7.99 3.29 -10.54
CA ILE A 215 7.78 2.55 -9.29
C ILE A 215 8.51 1.20 -9.34
N GLY A 216 9.47 1.00 -8.44
CA GLY A 216 10.21 -0.25 -8.29
C GLY A 216 9.95 -1.02 -6.99
N PRO A 217 10.59 -2.20 -6.82
CA PRO A 217 10.41 -3.09 -5.68
C PRO A 217 10.74 -2.49 -4.31
N ARG A 218 11.47 -1.38 -4.27
CA ARG A 218 11.90 -0.68 -3.06
C ARG A 218 10.85 0.26 -2.47
N HIS A 219 9.87 0.69 -3.27
CA HIS A 219 8.85 1.64 -2.83
C HIS A 219 7.74 1.01 -1.98
N PHE A 220 7.55 -0.30 -2.05
CA PHE A 220 6.56 -1.02 -1.25
C PHE A 220 6.88 -2.52 -1.15
N THR A 221 6.26 -3.19 -0.17
CA THR A 221 6.32 -4.65 -0.02
C THR A 221 5.11 -5.33 -0.64
N ALA A 222 5.31 -6.53 -1.18
CA ALA A 222 4.19 -7.42 -1.47
C ALA A 222 3.52 -7.85 -0.15
N GLY A 223 2.21 -8.12 -0.18
CA GLY A 223 1.40 -8.41 1.01
C GLY A 223 0.73 -7.18 1.62
N GLY A 224 0.10 -7.35 2.78
CA GLY A 224 -0.57 -6.27 3.52
C GLY A 224 -1.48 -5.42 2.63
N LEU A 225 -1.28 -4.09 2.64
CA LEU A 225 -2.08 -3.13 1.88
C LEU A 225 -2.07 -3.37 0.37
N CYS A 226 -0.94 -3.83 -0.21
CA CYS A 226 -0.85 -4.15 -1.63
C CYS A 226 -1.87 -5.25 -2.00
N PHE A 227 -1.94 -6.31 -1.19
CA PHE A 227 -2.88 -7.40 -1.42
C PHE A 227 -4.32 -6.99 -1.16
N THR A 228 -4.55 -6.22 -0.09
CA THR A 228 -5.87 -5.66 0.22
C THR A 228 -6.42 -4.85 -0.96
N LEU A 229 -5.62 -3.95 -1.54
CA LEU A 229 -6.06 -3.10 -2.66
C LEU A 229 -6.33 -3.91 -3.94
N LEU A 230 -5.53 -4.94 -4.23
CA LEU A 230 -5.78 -5.84 -5.36
C LEU A 230 -7.10 -6.63 -5.18
N GLN A 231 -7.37 -7.10 -3.96
CA GLN A 231 -8.62 -7.80 -3.62
C GLN A 231 -9.84 -6.86 -3.63
N GLU A 232 -9.69 -5.66 -3.09
CA GLU A 232 -10.70 -4.59 -3.16
C GLU A 232 -10.99 -4.21 -4.61
N ALA A 233 -10.00 -4.24 -5.50
CA ALA A 233 -10.19 -4.08 -6.94
C ALA A 233 -10.89 -5.27 -7.61
N GLY A 234 -11.10 -6.40 -6.92
CA GLY A 234 -11.84 -7.55 -7.42
C GLY A 234 -10.98 -8.72 -7.90
N TYR A 235 -9.67 -8.68 -7.68
CA TYR A 235 -8.75 -9.75 -8.06
C TYR A 235 -8.47 -10.72 -6.92
N GLN A 236 -8.31 -12.00 -7.25
CA GLN A 236 -7.94 -13.00 -6.27
C GLN A 236 -6.42 -13.15 -6.19
N ILE A 237 -5.92 -13.41 -4.98
CA ILE A 237 -4.52 -13.71 -4.72
C ILE A 237 -4.46 -15.11 -4.14
N VAL A 238 -3.74 -16.00 -4.82
CA VAL A 238 -3.65 -17.42 -4.48
C VAL A 238 -2.20 -17.84 -4.24
N PRO A 239 -1.93 -18.80 -3.36
CA PRO A 239 -0.60 -19.40 -3.22
C PRO A 239 -0.10 -19.98 -4.55
N LYS A 240 1.22 -19.93 -4.74
CA LYS A 240 1.86 -20.48 -5.92
C LYS A 240 1.71 -22.00 -5.95
N GLY A 241 1.19 -22.54 -7.06
CA GLY A 241 1.03 -23.97 -7.27
C GLY A 241 -0.28 -24.58 -6.77
N GLU A 242 -1.11 -23.86 -6.01
CA GLU A 242 -2.47 -24.32 -5.70
C GLU A 242 -3.37 -24.26 -6.94
N ALA A 243 -4.23 -25.27 -7.12
CA ALA A 243 -5.22 -25.26 -8.19
C ALA A 243 -6.19 -24.10 -8.00
N TYR A 244 -6.34 -23.26 -9.03
CA TYR A 244 -7.39 -22.24 -9.05
C TYR A 244 -8.61 -22.84 -9.75
N GLU A 245 -9.66 -23.10 -8.99
CA GLU A 245 -10.98 -23.37 -9.53
C GLU A 245 -11.70 -22.03 -9.70
N SER A 246 -12.03 -21.68 -10.94
CA SER A 246 -12.91 -20.54 -11.22
C SER A 246 -14.20 -20.74 -10.42
N PRO A 247 -14.60 -19.83 -9.53
CA PRO A 247 -15.84 -20.01 -8.78
C PRO A 247 -16.99 -20.19 -9.77
N ASP A 248 -17.69 -21.33 -9.69
CA ASP A 248 -18.96 -21.58 -10.36
C ASP A 248 -19.96 -20.56 -9.79
N THR A 249 -20.01 -19.40 -10.41
CA THR A 249 -20.76 -18.27 -9.89
C THR A 249 -22.15 -18.33 -10.51
N GLU A 250 -23.09 -19.02 -9.85
CA GLU A 250 -24.52 -18.84 -10.14
C GLU A 250 -24.98 -17.48 -9.57
N SER A 251 -25.57 -16.64 -10.40
CA SER A 251 -26.21 -15.38 -9.97
C SER A 251 -27.66 -15.72 -9.68
N TYR A 252 -28.18 -15.21 -8.56
CA TYR A 252 -29.59 -15.32 -8.19
C TYR A 252 -30.54 -14.49 -9.07
N ILE A 253 -30.05 -13.71 -10.05
CA ILE A 253 -30.89 -12.79 -10.83
C ILE A 253 -31.20 -13.29 -12.26
N ASP A 254 -30.56 -14.37 -12.74
CA ASP A 254 -30.81 -14.90 -14.10
C ASP A 254 -31.42 -16.31 -14.12
N ARG A 255 -32.14 -16.68 -13.05
CA ARG A 255 -32.86 -17.96 -12.98
C ARG A 255 -34.10 -18.04 -13.87
N GLU A 256 -34.50 -16.93 -14.51
CA GLU A 256 -35.63 -16.93 -15.46
C GLU A 256 -35.24 -17.29 -16.91
N TRP A 257 -33.95 -17.48 -17.23
CA TRP A 257 -33.53 -17.86 -18.59
C TRP A 257 -33.02 -19.31 -18.67
N ARG A 258 -33.89 -20.28 -18.36
CA ARG A 258 -33.63 -21.68 -18.72
C ARG A 258 -34.02 -21.92 -20.17
N GLU A 259 -33.01 -22.05 -21.03
CA GLU A 259 -32.80 -23.15 -21.99
C GLU A 259 -31.63 -22.81 -22.94
N GLY A 260 -30.50 -23.52 -22.82
CA GLY A 260 -29.53 -23.68 -23.91
C GLY A 260 -28.05 -23.37 -23.64
N GLY A 261 -27.24 -24.44 -23.54
CA GLY A 261 -25.91 -24.52 -24.17
C GLY A 261 -24.68 -23.97 -23.42
N ALA A 262 -23.57 -24.70 -23.55
CA ALA A 262 -22.24 -24.39 -22.98
C ALA A 262 -21.68 -22.98 -23.29
N LYS A 263 -22.24 -22.26 -24.28
CA LYS A 263 -21.94 -20.84 -24.53
C LYS A 263 -22.32 -19.93 -23.35
N LEU A 264 -23.29 -20.30 -22.53
CA LEU A 264 -23.75 -19.52 -21.38
C LEU A 264 -22.69 -19.40 -20.27
N LYS A 265 -21.82 -20.40 -20.11
CA LYS A 265 -20.77 -20.40 -19.07
C LYS A 265 -19.66 -19.38 -19.34
N SER A 266 -19.31 -19.12 -20.60
CA SER A 266 -18.34 -18.08 -20.95
C SER A 266 -18.94 -16.67 -20.84
N HIS A 267 -20.23 -16.50 -21.15
CA HIS A 267 -20.98 -15.25 -20.94
C HIS A 267 -20.99 -14.83 -19.46
N LEU A 268 -21.34 -15.75 -18.55
CA LEU A 268 -21.39 -15.51 -17.10
C LEU A 268 -20.02 -15.20 -16.46
N LYS A 269 -18.92 -15.61 -17.10
CA LYS A 269 -17.55 -15.32 -16.64
C LYS A 269 -17.06 -13.96 -17.14
N ARG A 270 -17.40 -13.58 -18.39
CA ARG A 270 -17.08 -12.26 -18.97
C ARG A 270 -17.92 -11.12 -18.38
N GLU A 271 -19.20 -11.38 -18.11
CA GLU A 271 -20.07 -10.42 -17.43
C GLU A 271 -19.68 -10.19 -15.95
N ARG A 272 -18.77 -11.01 -15.40
CA ARG A 272 -18.34 -10.98 -14.00
C ARG A 272 -16.83 -10.79 -13.78
N ALA A 273 -16.15 -10.11 -14.70
CA ALA A 273 -14.89 -9.47 -14.33
C ALA A 273 -15.19 -8.42 -13.25
N LEU A 274 -15.21 -8.82 -11.97
CA LEU A 274 -15.44 -7.94 -10.83
C LEU A 274 -14.46 -6.76 -10.88
N GLY A 275 -13.25 -7.01 -11.41
CA GLY A 275 -12.27 -6.00 -11.79
C GLY A 275 -12.81 -4.90 -12.70
N LEU A 276 -13.46 -5.28 -13.80
CA LEU A 276 -13.93 -4.35 -14.83
C LEU A 276 -15.02 -3.40 -14.30
N ALA A 277 -16.04 -3.93 -13.62
CA ALA A 277 -17.11 -3.13 -13.05
C ALA A 277 -16.60 -2.19 -11.96
N LYS A 278 -15.70 -2.67 -11.08
CA LYS A 278 -15.07 -1.85 -10.04
C LYS A 278 -14.17 -0.77 -10.65
N ALA A 279 -13.43 -1.10 -11.70
CA ALA A 279 -12.57 -0.17 -12.43
C ALA A 279 -13.37 0.96 -13.07
N LYS A 280 -14.49 0.65 -13.76
CA LYS A 280 -15.36 1.67 -14.35
C LYS A 280 -15.94 2.61 -13.31
N LYS A 281 -16.44 2.08 -12.19
CA LYS A 281 -16.94 2.91 -11.08
C LYS A 281 -15.83 3.81 -10.51
N ALA A 282 -14.63 3.27 -10.30
CA ALA A 282 -13.49 4.05 -9.81
C ALA A 282 -13.09 5.17 -10.79
N GLN A 283 -13.04 4.89 -12.09
CA GLN A 283 -12.80 5.90 -13.13
C GLN A 283 -13.87 6.99 -13.10
N TYR A 284 -15.15 6.59 -13.04
CA TYR A 284 -16.27 7.52 -13.04
C TYR A 284 -16.20 8.46 -11.83
N ARG A 285 -15.92 7.95 -10.63
CA ARG A 285 -15.72 8.79 -9.43
C ARG A 285 -14.55 9.74 -9.59
N ARG A 286 -13.43 9.28 -10.17
CA ARG A 286 -12.26 10.14 -10.38
C ARG A 286 -12.57 11.32 -11.30
N THR A 287 -13.40 11.12 -12.32
CA THR A 287 -13.69 12.15 -13.33
C THR A 287 -14.91 13.01 -12.98
N HIS A 288 -15.91 12.48 -12.29
CA HIS A 288 -17.19 13.18 -11.98
C HIS A 288 -17.40 13.45 -10.49
N GLY A 289 -16.51 12.96 -9.62
CA GLY A 289 -16.58 13.10 -8.16
C GLY A 289 -17.51 12.11 -7.46
N ARG A 290 -18.66 11.79 -8.07
CA ARG A 290 -19.70 10.91 -7.50
C ARG A 290 -20.26 9.95 -8.55
N LEU A 291 -20.82 8.82 -8.11
CA LEU A 291 -21.51 7.88 -9.01
C LEU A 291 -22.93 8.34 -9.30
N THR A 292 -23.20 8.69 -10.56
CA THR A 292 -24.53 9.04 -11.05
C THR A 292 -24.93 8.15 -12.21
N CYS A 293 -26.24 7.93 -12.38
CA CYS A 293 -26.75 7.25 -13.56
C CYS A 293 -26.52 8.12 -14.80
N GLU A 294 -25.75 7.62 -15.77
CA GLU A 294 -25.46 8.34 -17.03
C GLU A 294 -26.68 8.51 -17.93
N ARG A 295 -27.76 7.76 -17.68
CA ARG A 295 -29.02 7.85 -18.44
C ARG A 295 -30.04 8.82 -17.85
N CYS A 296 -30.31 8.73 -16.55
CA CYS A 296 -31.36 9.52 -15.90
C CYS A 296 -30.84 10.58 -14.92
N GLY A 297 -29.53 10.67 -14.70
CA GLY A 297 -28.92 11.62 -13.78
C GLY A 297 -29.13 11.31 -12.30
N LEU A 298 -29.71 10.16 -11.95
CA LEU A 298 -29.92 9.78 -10.55
C LEU A 298 -28.58 9.72 -9.80
N ASP A 299 -28.44 10.59 -8.79
CA ASP A 299 -27.47 10.48 -7.71
C ASP A 299 -28.13 9.71 -6.56
N PRO A 300 -27.81 8.42 -6.35
CA PRO A 300 -28.50 7.61 -5.35
C PRO A 300 -28.14 8.04 -3.93
N VAL A 301 -26.92 8.53 -3.68
CA VAL A 301 -26.51 9.00 -2.36
C VAL A 301 -27.29 10.25 -1.98
N ALA A 302 -27.44 11.20 -2.90
CA ALA A 302 -28.27 12.37 -2.68
C ALA A 302 -29.76 12.03 -2.53
N HIS A 303 -30.25 11.05 -3.30
CA HIS A 303 -31.66 10.65 -3.28
C HIS A 303 -32.06 9.91 -2.00
N TYR A 304 -31.29 8.88 -1.63
CA TYR A 304 -31.58 8.03 -0.47
C TYR A 304 -30.94 8.53 0.84
N LYS A 305 -30.05 9.53 0.77
CA LYS A 305 -29.32 10.10 1.92
C LYS A 305 -28.52 9.05 2.69
N ALA A 306 -27.92 8.11 1.96
CA ALA A 306 -27.12 7.02 2.50
C ALA A 306 -25.93 6.77 1.56
N GLU A 307 -24.72 6.65 2.10
CA GLU A 307 -23.51 6.40 1.29
C GLU A 307 -23.58 5.03 0.61
N GLU A 308 -24.19 4.06 1.28
CA GLU A 308 -24.41 2.69 0.79
C GLU A 308 -25.28 2.66 -0.48
N ALA A 309 -26.04 3.74 -0.75
CA ALA A 309 -26.86 3.86 -1.95
C ALA A 309 -26.04 3.91 -3.25
N GLU A 310 -24.71 4.14 -3.20
CA GLU A 310 -23.83 3.93 -4.36
C GLU A 310 -23.97 2.53 -4.96
N ALA A 311 -24.35 1.52 -4.17
CA ALA A 311 -24.61 0.18 -4.65
C ALA A 311 -25.73 0.10 -5.70
N CYS A 312 -26.61 1.11 -5.79
CA CYS A 312 -27.68 1.19 -6.79
C CYS A 312 -27.17 1.48 -8.22
N ILE A 313 -25.92 1.90 -8.38
CA ILE A 313 -25.29 2.08 -9.70
C ILE A 313 -24.63 0.76 -10.13
N GLU A 314 -25.04 0.26 -11.29
CA GLU A 314 -24.53 -0.92 -11.96
C GLU A 314 -23.73 -0.50 -13.21
N VAL A 315 -22.87 -1.38 -13.70
CA VAL A 315 -22.06 -1.12 -14.91
C VAL A 315 -22.61 -1.96 -16.05
N HIS A 316 -22.96 -1.30 -17.13
CA HIS A 316 -23.51 -1.88 -18.35
C HIS A 316 -22.51 -1.79 -19.50
N HIS A 317 -22.48 -2.78 -20.40
CA HIS A 317 -21.70 -2.71 -21.64
C HIS A 317 -22.52 -2.00 -22.72
N PHE A 318 -22.11 -0.79 -23.09
CA PHE A 318 -22.87 0.09 -23.98
C PHE A 318 -22.72 -0.27 -25.48
N VAL A 319 -21.52 -0.68 -25.91
CA VAL A 319 -21.17 -0.82 -27.34
C VAL A 319 -21.59 -2.16 -27.94
N THR A 320 -21.61 -3.24 -27.16
CA THR A 320 -21.93 -4.59 -27.64
C THR A 320 -22.55 -5.39 -26.51
N HIS A 321 -23.67 -6.08 -26.76
CA HIS A 321 -24.16 -7.08 -25.82
C HIS A 321 -23.05 -8.12 -25.62
N VAL A 322 -22.77 -8.56 -24.40
CA VAL A 322 -21.70 -9.55 -24.16
C VAL A 322 -21.92 -10.84 -24.95
N SER A 323 -23.17 -11.11 -25.36
CA SER A 323 -23.53 -12.22 -26.26
C SER A 323 -22.95 -12.12 -27.67
N ASP A 324 -22.70 -10.90 -28.17
CA ASP A 324 -22.34 -10.63 -29.55
C ASP A 324 -20.84 -10.31 -29.69
N MET A 325 -20.11 -10.35 -28.57
CA MET A 325 -18.66 -10.18 -28.55
C MET A 325 -17.95 -11.41 -29.12
N ALA A 326 -17.21 -11.21 -30.22
CA ALA A 326 -16.34 -12.23 -30.78
C ALA A 326 -15.28 -12.71 -29.77
N GLU A 327 -14.76 -13.91 -29.99
CA GLU A 327 -13.65 -14.43 -29.20
C GLU A 327 -12.42 -13.50 -29.36
N GLY A 328 -11.89 -13.00 -28.24
CA GLY A 328 -10.79 -12.03 -28.24
C GLY A 328 -11.19 -10.55 -28.30
N HIS A 329 -12.49 -10.22 -28.23
CA HIS A 329 -12.96 -8.83 -28.15
C HIS A 329 -12.32 -8.11 -26.95
N LYS A 330 -11.70 -6.95 -27.20
CA LYS A 330 -11.04 -6.13 -26.18
C LYS A 330 -12.04 -5.12 -25.62
N THR A 331 -12.50 -5.35 -24.40
CA THR A 331 -13.37 -4.39 -23.70
C THR A 331 -12.53 -3.29 -23.05
N THR A 332 -12.86 -2.06 -23.36
CA THR A 332 -12.30 -0.86 -22.71
C THR A 332 -13.27 -0.32 -21.67
N LEU A 333 -12.81 0.56 -20.78
CA LEU A 333 -13.70 1.22 -19.83
C LEU A 333 -14.69 2.18 -20.52
N ASP A 334 -14.34 2.67 -21.72
CA ASP A 334 -15.19 3.58 -22.49
C ASP A 334 -16.35 2.83 -23.16
N ASP A 335 -16.24 1.50 -23.31
CA ASP A 335 -17.33 0.62 -23.76
C ASP A 335 -18.40 0.40 -22.68
N LEU A 336 -18.20 0.95 -21.48
CA LEU A 336 -19.04 0.74 -20.31
C LEU A 336 -19.78 2.02 -19.90
N GLN A 337 -20.94 1.84 -19.29
CA GLN A 337 -21.77 2.91 -18.77
C GLN A 337 -22.25 2.61 -17.35
N CYS A 338 -22.23 3.60 -16.45
CA CYS A 338 -22.79 3.55 -15.11
C CYS A 338 -24.29 3.87 -15.17
N LEU A 339 -25.14 2.89 -14.85
CA LEU A 339 -26.60 3.03 -14.87
C LEU A 339 -27.19 2.68 -13.50
N CYS A 340 -28.26 3.35 -13.07
CA CYS A 340 -29.00 2.86 -11.91
C CYS A 340 -29.71 1.54 -12.22
N ALA A 341 -30.01 0.74 -11.21
CA ALA A 341 -30.68 -0.56 -11.35
C ALA A 341 -31.94 -0.51 -12.26
N ASN A 342 -32.73 0.56 -12.17
CA ASN A 342 -33.92 0.73 -13.03
C ASN A 342 -33.56 0.99 -14.50
N CYS A 343 -32.62 1.91 -14.75
CA CYS A 343 -32.16 2.21 -16.11
C CYS A 343 -31.44 1.02 -16.72
N HIS A 344 -30.67 0.27 -15.93
CA HIS A 344 -29.98 -0.93 -16.38
C HIS A 344 -30.98 -2.00 -16.85
N ARG A 345 -32.00 -2.32 -16.03
CA ARG A 345 -33.10 -3.24 -16.39
C ARG A 345 -33.85 -2.77 -17.64
N LEU A 346 -34.09 -1.46 -17.76
CA LEU A 346 -34.75 -0.89 -18.92
C LEU A 346 -33.91 -1.04 -20.20
N VAL A 347 -32.60 -0.81 -20.15
CA VAL A 347 -31.72 -1.00 -21.31
C VAL A 347 -31.72 -2.46 -21.76
N HIS A 348 -31.55 -3.41 -20.83
CA HIS A 348 -31.65 -4.84 -21.17
C HIS A 348 -32.99 -5.19 -21.79
N ARG A 349 -34.10 -4.63 -21.29
CA ARG A 349 -35.42 -4.85 -21.88
C ARG A 349 -35.51 -4.30 -23.31
N ILE A 350 -35.02 -3.09 -23.57
CA ILE A 350 -35.01 -2.48 -24.91
C ILE A 350 -34.22 -3.36 -25.90
N LEU A 351 -33.00 -3.76 -25.51
CA LEU A 351 -32.12 -4.60 -26.33
C LEU A 351 -32.77 -5.96 -26.63
N SER A 352 -33.41 -6.59 -25.63
CA SER A 352 -34.09 -7.88 -25.80
C SER A 352 -35.25 -7.83 -26.81
N VAL A 353 -35.91 -6.67 -26.93
CA VAL A 353 -37.01 -6.47 -27.89
C VAL A 353 -36.48 -6.20 -29.29
N GLN A 354 -35.36 -5.48 -29.41
CA GLN A 354 -34.70 -5.21 -30.69
C GLN A 354 -34.20 -6.51 -31.35
N LYS A 355 -33.58 -7.41 -30.58
CA LYS A 355 -33.13 -8.74 -31.06
C LYS A 355 -34.25 -9.66 -31.56
N LYS A 356 -35.51 -9.42 -31.16
CA LYS A 356 -36.66 -10.18 -31.65
C LYS A 356 -37.23 -9.63 -32.95
N LYS A 357 -36.78 -8.45 -33.39
CA LYS A 357 -37.23 -7.78 -34.61
C LYS A 357 -36.26 -7.97 -35.79
N GLU A 358 -35.01 -8.31 -35.48
CA GLU A 358 -34.02 -8.85 -36.42
C GLU A 358 -34.24 -10.36 -36.58
#